data_AF-A0A1L9SHB0-F1
#
_entry.id   AF-A0A1L9SHB0-F1
#
_cell.length_a   1.000
_cell.length_b   1.000
_cell.length_c   1.000
_cell.angle_alpha   90.00
_cell.angle_beta   90.00
_cell.angle_gamma   90.00
#
_symmetry.space_group_name_H-M   'P 1'
#
loop_
_entity.id
_entity.type
_entity.pdbx_description
1 polymer ?
#
loop_
_entity_poly.entity_id
_entity_poly.type
_entity_poly.pdbx_seq_one_letter_code
_entity_poly.pdbx_strand_id
1 'polypeptide(L)'
;MAVSLDDAMKELPPPEDGQPCESAAATASDSLLESLPAEVRRYLLSLMDVQGLRALVHASPVYHQQYLLDRTWLLRRCLDHTLRSVLVDAWAVYQTSEARFARKRTMETVAPFITAYQDRRAVFADTGAPSPAPTMDEVAGMMAYHIGVVMPLLRQYAGWALDNLSRETEDTTHEAKDITHEAKDTTYNDTTYKSEDTTRDANETLTMTEETRLMRALYRFELCSNLFGVRTERPTFEGIDIRITLERLYQPWEIEEISCIHTFVRDKFTQVFDEIRWDVDEDNPKYAGHQRPPTPDGVFDLVNQVDSFLKGCVSRGLVLLHSVLCQIHDHDTLVSTMQGSLVYFSGEFLGNDAFGMLTHDKRREEAPTPRDMKEARREPLPFRGDLAPDPDGMYPPLAWTLMWDGTYSNLLGNWIPGSLRRWGYVLWDAPRLVRTQAEEVLRKELQEHWGSYDPRDDQLYEEDY
;
A
#
# COMPACT_ATOMS: atom_id res chain seq x y z
N MET A 1 10.10 -14.90 11.17
CA MET A 1 8.76 -14.86 11.79
C MET A 1 8.08 -16.19 11.48
N ALA A 2 7.96 -17.05 12.48
CA ALA A 2 7.13 -18.25 12.39
C ALA A 2 6.26 -18.25 13.66
N VAL A 3 5.26 -17.37 13.67
CA VAL A 3 4.12 -17.53 14.57
C VAL A 3 3.26 -18.57 13.89
N SER A 4 3.02 -19.70 14.55
CA SER A 4 2.09 -20.71 14.05
C SER A 4 0.74 -20.03 13.78
N LEU A 5 0.06 -20.37 12.70
CA LEU A 5 -1.30 -19.88 12.44
C LEU A 5 -2.23 -20.14 13.65
N ASP A 6 -1.92 -21.19 14.42
CA ASP A 6 -2.62 -21.55 15.66
C ASP A 6 -2.39 -20.54 16.81
N ASP A 7 -1.27 -19.81 16.83
CA ASP A 7 -0.97 -18.77 17.81
C ASP A 7 -1.53 -17.40 17.38
N ALA A 8 -1.50 -17.08 16.08
CA ALA A 8 -2.15 -15.89 15.53
C ALA A 8 -3.69 -15.92 15.62
N MET A 9 -4.27 -17.13 15.70
CA MET A 9 -5.71 -17.32 15.94
C MET A 9 -6.11 -17.27 17.41
N LYS A 10 -5.15 -17.36 18.36
CA LYS A 10 -5.40 -17.38 19.80
C LYS A 10 -5.35 -16.01 20.48
N GLU A 11 -4.57 -15.05 19.98
CA GLU A 11 -4.37 -13.77 20.67
C GLU A 11 -5.21 -12.63 20.07
N LEU A 12 -6.44 -12.48 20.57
CA LEU A 12 -7.13 -11.18 20.75
C LEU A 12 -8.25 -11.38 21.79
N PRO A 13 -8.55 -10.39 22.66
CA PRO A 13 -9.42 -10.60 23.81
C PRO A 13 -10.87 -10.86 23.39
N PRO A 14 -11.62 -11.69 24.14
CA PRO A 14 -13.05 -11.89 23.90
C PRO A 14 -13.83 -10.59 24.19
N PRO A 15 -14.96 -10.37 23.51
CA PRO A 15 -15.83 -9.23 23.80
C PRO A 15 -16.41 -9.33 25.22
N GLU A 16 -16.51 -8.18 25.90
CA GLU A 16 -16.91 -8.05 27.31
C GLU A 16 -18.25 -8.72 27.65
N ASP A 17 -18.27 -9.42 28.79
CA ASP A 17 -19.39 -10.19 29.33
C ASP A 17 -20.62 -9.31 29.64
N GLY A 18 -21.69 -9.49 28.87
CA GLY A 18 -23.05 -9.16 29.25
C GLY A 18 -23.72 -10.33 30.00
N GLN A 19 -24.25 -10.07 31.20
CA GLN A 19 -24.83 -11.05 32.12
C GLN A 19 -25.93 -11.96 31.52
N PRO A 20 -26.08 -13.22 32.02
CA PRO A 20 -26.98 -14.22 31.45
C PRO A 20 -28.42 -14.09 31.97
N CYS A 21 -29.39 -14.13 31.06
CA CYS A 21 -30.80 -14.35 31.39
C CYS A 21 -31.16 -15.81 31.12
N GLU A 22 -31.35 -16.58 32.18
CA GLU A 22 -31.85 -17.95 32.14
C GLU A 22 -33.35 -17.99 31.81
N SER A 23 -33.70 -18.70 30.74
CA SER A 23 -34.99 -19.38 30.58
C SER A 23 -34.89 -20.37 29.42
N ALA A 24 -34.44 -21.57 29.74
CA ALA A 24 -34.45 -22.71 28.83
C ALA A 24 -35.89 -23.17 28.55
N ALA A 25 -36.25 -23.27 27.27
CA ALA A 25 -36.99 -24.38 26.64
C ALA A 25 -37.77 -23.90 25.41
N ALA A 26 -37.08 -23.77 24.27
CA ALA A 26 -37.68 -23.92 22.95
C ALA A 26 -36.59 -24.41 21.99
N THR A 27 -36.62 -25.72 21.72
CA THR A 27 -36.01 -26.42 20.57
C THR A 27 -34.58 -26.02 20.18
N ALA A 28 -33.64 -26.92 20.44
CA ALA A 28 -32.39 -26.99 19.68
C ALA A 28 -32.72 -27.08 18.19
N SER A 29 -32.71 -25.93 17.51
CA SER A 29 -32.39 -25.90 16.10
C SER A 29 -30.91 -26.22 16.04
N ASP A 30 -30.57 -27.51 15.88
CA ASP A 30 -29.31 -27.86 15.23
C ASP A 30 -29.22 -26.94 14.02
N SER A 31 -28.21 -26.05 14.01
CA SER A 31 -28.21 -24.95 13.06
C SER A 31 -28.34 -25.53 11.65
N LEU A 32 -29.27 -25.01 10.83
CA LEU A 32 -29.54 -25.52 9.47
C LEU A 32 -28.24 -25.70 8.67
N LEU A 33 -27.25 -24.86 8.95
CA LEU A 33 -25.92 -24.86 8.38
C LEU A 33 -25.08 -26.11 8.75
N GLU A 34 -25.14 -26.56 10.01
CA GLU A 34 -24.39 -27.74 10.48
C GLU A 34 -25.00 -29.06 10.02
N SER A 35 -26.31 -29.06 9.74
CA SER A 35 -27.04 -30.22 9.20
C SER A 35 -26.74 -30.50 7.71
N LEU A 36 -26.01 -29.59 7.04
CA LEU A 36 -25.66 -29.74 5.63
C LEU A 36 -24.74 -30.96 5.39
N PRO A 37 -24.88 -31.64 4.24
CA PRO A 37 -23.95 -32.70 3.83
C PRO A 37 -22.49 -32.23 3.86
N ALA A 38 -21.56 -33.13 4.19
CA ALA A 38 -20.15 -32.81 4.36
C ALA A 38 -19.56 -32.13 3.11
N GLU A 39 -20.01 -32.53 1.92
CA GLU A 39 -19.62 -31.95 0.64
C GLU A 39 -20.07 -30.50 0.48
N VAL A 40 -21.29 -30.18 0.93
CA VAL A 40 -21.84 -28.82 0.90
C VAL A 40 -21.12 -27.95 1.93
N ARG A 41 -20.87 -28.47 3.14
CA ARG A 41 -20.08 -27.77 4.17
C ARG A 41 -18.66 -27.47 3.67
N ARG A 42 -18.01 -28.44 3.03
CA ARG A 42 -16.69 -28.28 2.42
C ARG A 42 -16.71 -27.23 1.31
N TYR A 43 -17.72 -27.25 0.44
CA TYR A 43 -17.86 -26.26 -0.62
C TYR A 43 -18.06 -24.86 -0.06
N LEU A 44 -18.93 -24.69 0.95
CA LEU A 44 -19.14 -23.41 1.63
C LEU A 44 -17.84 -22.86 2.22
N LEU A 45 -17.08 -23.69 2.96
CA LEU A 45 -15.78 -23.28 3.50
C LEU A 45 -14.80 -22.85 2.41
N SER A 46 -14.90 -23.39 1.19
CA SER A 46 -14.01 -23.05 0.07
C SER A 46 -14.34 -21.75 -0.64
N LEU A 47 -15.55 -21.22 -0.42
CA LEU A 47 -16.00 -19.94 -0.99
C LEU A 47 -15.71 -18.75 -0.07
N MET A 48 -15.26 -19.00 1.16
CA MET A 48 -15.04 -17.95 2.15
C MET A 48 -13.67 -17.30 1.97
N ASP A 49 -13.64 -15.99 2.19
CA ASP A 49 -12.40 -15.28 2.48
C ASP A 49 -11.84 -15.69 3.85
N VAL A 50 -10.69 -15.12 4.18
CA VAL A 50 -9.98 -15.46 5.41
C VAL A 50 -10.75 -15.12 6.68
N GLN A 51 -11.56 -14.05 6.66
CA GLN A 51 -12.33 -13.61 7.83
C GLN A 51 -13.54 -14.50 8.05
N GLY A 52 -14.29 -14.81 6.99
CA GLY A 52 -15.43 -15.71 7.02
C GLY A 52 -15.02 -17.14 7.40
N LEU A 53 -13.92 -17.64 6.84
CA LEU A 53 -13.39 -18.95 7.19
C LEU A 53 -13.03 -19.01 8.68
N ARG A 54 -12.28 -18.01 9.18
CA ARG A 54 -11.91 -17.92 10.60
C ARG A 54 -13.16 -17.88 11.49
N ALA A 55 -14.10 -16.98 11.20
CA ALA A 55 -15.31 -16.80 12.00
C ALA A 55 -16.14 -18.09 12.08
N LEU A 56 -16.39 -18.75 10.94
CA LEU A 56 -17.22 -19.96 10.91
C LEU A 56 -16.53 -21.15 11.58
N VAL A 57 -15.22 -21.31 11.39
CA VAL A 57 -14.43 -22.37 12.02
C VAL A 57 -14.38 -22.21 13.55
N HIS A 58 -14.35 -20.97 14.07
CA HIS A 58 -14.42 -20.74 15.51
C HIS A 58 -15.85 -20.85 16.08
N ALA A 59 -16.86 -20.47 15.31
CA ALA A 59 -18.24 -20.45 15.77
C ALA A 59 -18.90 -21.84 15.83
N SER A 60 -18.43 -22.82 15.04
CA SER A 60 -19.05 -24.14 14.92
C SER A 60 -18.03 -25.28 15.06
N PRO A 61 -18.18 -26.19 16.04
CA PRO A 61 -17.37 -27.39 16.17
C PRO A 61 -17.46 -28.34 14.95
N VAL A 62 -18.62 -28.37 14.29
CA VAL A 62 -18.87 -29.21 13.10
C VAL A 62 -18.08 -28.69 11.90
N TYR A 63 -18.07 -27.37 11.72
CA TYR A 63 -17.24 -26.73 10.69
C TYR A 63 -15.75 -26.75 11.04
N HIS A 64 -15.39 -26.66 12.32
CA HIS A 64 -14.02 -26.87 12.78
C HIS A 64 -13.50 -28.27 12.44
N GLN A 65 -14.28 -29.32 12.69
CA GLN A 65 -13.92 -30.69 12.30
C GLN A 65 -13.78 -30.84 10.78
N GLN A 66 -14.70 -30.27 10.00
CA GLN A 66 -14.60 -30.29 8.53
C GLN A 66 -13.35 -29.56 8.03
N TYR A 67 -13.02 -28.42 8.65
CA TYR A 67 -11.81 -27.67 8.36
C TYR A 67 -10.55 -28.49 8.63
N LEU A 68 -10.46 -29.18 9.76
CA LEU A 68 -9.29 -29.99 10.10
C LEU A 68 -9.06 -31.14 9.11
N LEU A 69 -10.13 -31.73 8.57
CA LEU A 69 -10.04 -32.82 7.58
C LEU A 69 -9.44 -32.36 6.24
N ASP A 70 -9.77 -31.14 5.79
CA ASP A 70 -9.40 -30.61 4.47
C ASP A 70 -8.53 -29.34 4.55
N ARG A 71 -7.86 -29.12 5.68
CA ARG A 71 -7.16 -27.87 6.04
C ARG A 71 -6.30 -27.32 4.92
N THR A 72 -5.43 -28.14 4.35
CA THR A 72 -4.48 -27.72 3.29
C THR A 72 -5.19 -27.21 2.05
N TRP A 73 -6.25 -27.90 1.63
CA TRP A 73 -7.00 -27.52 0.44
C TRP A 73 -7.84 -26.27 0.68
N LEU A 74 -8.50 -26.19 1.84
CA LEU A 74 -9.32 -25.04 2.23
C LEU A 74 -8.49 -23.78 2.38
N LEU A 75 -7.32 -23.87 3.03
CA LEU A 75 -6.43 -22.73 3.21
C LEU A 75 -5.85 -22.23 1.88
N ARG A 76 -5.51 -23.13 0.94
CA ARG A 76 -5.13 -22.74 -0.42
C ARG A 76 -6.25 -22.01 -1.16
N ARG A 77 -7.47 -22.54 -1.08
CA ARG A 77 -8.64 -21.91 -1.72
C ARG A 77 -8.99 -20.56 -1.10
N CYS A 78 -8.92 -20.47 0.22
CA CYS A 78 -9.13 -19.22 0.94
C CYS A 78 -8.09 -18.17 0.54
N LEU A 79 -6.81 -18.53 0.48
CA LEU A 79 -5.75 -17.62 0.05
C LEU A 79 -5.95 -17.16 -1.41
N ASP A 80 -6.27 -18.08 -2.31
CA ASP A 80 -6.59 -17.81 -3.70
C ASP A 80 -7.78 -16.84 -3.85
N HIS A 81 -8.85 -17.06 -3.07
CA HIS A 81 -10.03 -16.19 -3.08
C HIS A 81 -9.75 -14.79 -2.50
N THR A 82 -8.90 -14.72 -1.47
CA THR A 82 -8.55 -13.48 -0.78
C THR A 82 -7.59 -12.63 -1.61
N LEU A 83 -6.51 -13.22 -2.12
CA LEU A 83 -5.45 -12.47 -2.82
C LEU A 83 -5.65 -12.39 -4.33
N ARG A 84 -6.27 -13.39 -4.96
CA ARG A 84 -6.56 -13.42 -6.40
C ARG A 84 -5.30 -13.11 -7.23
N SER A 85 -5.33 -12.06 -8.05
CA SER A 85 -4.18 -11.62 -8.86
C SER A 85 -2.98 -11.15 -8.03
N VAL A 86 -3.17 -10.77 -6.78
CA VAL A 86 -2.11 -10.33 -5.86
C VAL A 86 -1.32 -11.51 -5.28
N LEU A 87 -1.76 -12.76 -5.51
CA LEU A 87 -1.10 -13.95 -4.96
C LEU A 87 0.37 -14.08 -5.39
N VAL A 88 0.72 -13.65 -6.61
CA VAL A 88 2.11 -13.71 -7.10
C VAL A 88 3.00 -12.72 -6.34
N ASP A 89 2.47 -11.54 -6.02
CA ASP A 89 3.18 -10.49 -5.27
C ASP A 89 3.35 -10.92 -3.81
N ALA A 90 2.31 -11.51 -3.21
CA ALA A 90 2.39 -12.07 -1.86
C ALA A 90 3.42 -13.21 -1.75
N TRP A 91 3.51 -14.07 -2.77
CA TRP A 91 4.54 -15.10 -2.83
C TRP A 91 5.93 -14.48 -2.92
N ALA A 92 6.12 -13.47 -3.78
CA ALA A 92 7.41 -12.79 -3.91
C ALA A 92 7.86 -12.13 -2.59
N VAL A 93 6.94 -11.49 -1.88
CA VAL A 93 7.19 -10.94 -0.54
C VAL A 93 7.56 -12.04 0.45
N TYR A 94 6.80 -13.14 0.48
CA TYR A 94 7.10 -14.25 1.39
C TYR A 94 8.53 -14.78 1.15
N GLN A 95 8.90 -15.06 -0.10
CA GLN A 95 10.24 -15.57 -0.43
C GLN A 95 11.36 -14.60 -0.07
N THR A 96 11.15 -13.30 -0.30
CA THR A 96 12.17 -12.28 -0.03
C THR A 96 12.28 -11.93 1.46
N SER A 97 11.21 -12.15 2.23
CA SER A 97 11.18 -11.96 3.68
C SER A 97 11.95 -13.03 4.47
N GLU A 98 12.27 -14.16 3.85
CA GLU A 98 12.97 -15.25 4.52
C GLU A 98 14.39 -14.83 4.91
N ALA A 99 14.81 -15.19 6.14
CA ALA A 99 16.15 -14.87 6.66
C ALA A 99 17.27 -15.37 5.72
N ARG A 100 17.05 -16.48 5.00
CA ARG A 100 18.02 -17.00 4.02
C ARG A 100 18.21 -16.06 2.83
N PHE A 101 17.14 -15.46 2.34
CA PHE A 101 17.18 -14.49 1.24
C PHE A 101 17.80 -13.20 1.75
N ALA A 102 17.28 -12.66 2.85
CA ALA A 102 17.78 -11.45 3.49
C ALA A 102 19.29 -11.51 3.77
N ARG A 103 19.84 -12.64 4.22
CA ARG A 103 21.29 -12.81 4.46
C ARG A 103 22.12 -12.78 3.17
N LYS A 104 21.63 -13.39 2.09
CA LYS A 104 22.37 -13.56 0.83
C LYS A 104 22.14 -12.43 -0.17
N ARG A 105 21.18 -11.54 0.07
CA ARG A 105 20.76 -10.47 -0.84
C ARG A 105 21.94 -9.60 -1.30
N THR A 106 22.16 -9.56 -2.60
CA THR A 106 23.14 -8.77 -3.35
C THR A 106 22.52 -8.49 -4.71
N MET A 107 23.06 -7.56 -5.49
CA MET A 107 22.60 -7.32 -6.86
C MET A 107 22.59 -8.61 -7.70
N GLU A 108 23.65 -9.42 -7.60
CA GLU A 108 23.79 -10.71 -8.29
C GLU A 108 22.78 -11.77 -7.88
N THR A 109 22.27 -11.74 -6.64
CA THR A 109 21.25 -12.70 -6.16
C THR A 109 19.83 -12.18 -6.35
N VAL A 110 19.65 -10.85 -6.40
CA VAL A 110 18.36 -10.21 -6.69
C VAL A 110 18.01 -10.35 -8.17
N ALA A 111 18.96 -10.16 -9.10
CA ALA A 111 18.65 -10.22 -10.53
C ALA A 111 18.00 -11.56 -10.98
N PRO A 112 18.51 -12.76 -10.61
CA PRO A 112 17.84 -14.02 -10.93
C PRO A 112 16.46 -14.16 -10.28
N PHE A 113 16.27 -13.60 -9.07
CA PHE A 113 14.97 -13.60 -8.41
C PHE A 113 13.96 -12.73 -9.18
N ILE A 114 14.38 -11.54 -9.63
CA ILE A 114 13.54 -10.65 -10.45
C ILE A 114 13.08 -11.36 -11.72
N THR A 115 13.97 -12.05 -12.42
CA THR A 115 13.61 -12.86 -13.60
C THR A 115 12.60 -13.96 -13.25
N ALA A 116 12.85 -14.73 -12.18
CA ALA A 116 11.92 -15.78 -11.77
C ALA A 116 10.54 -15.24 -11.36
N TYR A 117 10.50 -14.05 -10.75
CA TYR A 117 9.27 -13.36 -10.40
C TYR A 117 8.53 -12.85 -11.66
N GLN A 118 9.24 -12.30 -12.64
CA GLN A 118 8.67 -11.92 -13.94
C GLN A 118 8.05 -13.10 -14.67
N ASP A 119 8.78 -14.21 -14.78
CA ASP A 119 8.29 -15.43 -15.42
C ASP A 119 7.02 -15.94 -14.73
N ARG A 120 7.01 -15.91 -13.39
CA ARG A 120 5.85 -16.35 -12.61
C ARG A 120 4.63 -15.44 -12.80
N ARG A 121 4.84 -14.12 -12.92
CA ARG A 121 3.76 -13.18 -13.24
C ARG A 121 3.18 -13.44 -14.63
N ALA A 122 4.03 -13.64 -15.63
CA ALA A 122 3.58 -13.97 -16.99
C ALA A 122 2.78 -15.29 -17.02
N VAL A 123 3.27 -16.34 -16.33
CA VAL A 123 2.53 -17.61 -16.25
C VAL A 123 1.20 -17.45 -15.53
N PHE A 124 1.14 -16.66 -14.46
CA PHE A 124 -0.10 -16.39 -13.76
C PHE A 124 -1.08 -15.62 -14.65
N ALA A 125 -0.60 -14.64 -15.41
CA ALA A 125 -1.41 -13.87 -16.35
C ALA A 125 -2.07 -14.78 -17.42
N ASP A 126 -1.30 -15.75 -17.94
CA ASP A 126 -1.78 -16.68 -18.96
C ASP A 126 -2.76 -17.74 -18.40
N THR A 127 -2.50 -18.25 -17.20
CA THR A 127 -3.18 -19.44 -16.66
C THR A 127 -4.21 -19.15 -15.57
N GLY A 128 -4.18 -17.95 -14.99
CA GLY A 128 -4.96 -17.57 -13.81
C GLY A 128 -4.56 -18.32 -12.54
N ALA A 129 -3.44 -19.03 -12.53
CA ALA A 129 -3.01 -19.86 -11.40
C ALA A 129 -1.48 -19.79 -11.20
N PRO A 130 -1.00 -19.86 -9.95
CA PRO A 130 0.42 -19.88 -9.68
C PRO A 130 1.03 -21.23 -10.08
N SER A 131 2.13 -21.20 -10.83
CA SER A 131 2.92 -22.38 -11.16
C SER A 131 4.39 -22.18 -10.76
N PRO A 132 4.98 -23.05 -9.93
CA PRO A 132 4.31 -24.14 -9.18
C PRO A 132 3.35 -23.59 -8.12
N ALA A 133 2.37 -24.40 -7.73
CA ALA A 133 1.45 -24.06 -6.64
C ALA A 133 2.21 -23.92 -5.31
N PRO A 134 1.82 -22.96 -4.44
CA PRO A 134 2.52 -22.74 -3.19
C PRO A 134 2.39 -23.95 -2.23
N THR A 135 3.49 -24.24 -1.55
CA THR A 135 3.58 -25.20 -0.45
C THR A 135 2.72 -24.76 0.73
N MET A 136 2.45 -25.68 1.66
CA MET A 136 1.60 -25.36 2.80
C MET A 136 2.23 -24.31 3.73
N ASP A 137 3.56 -24.33 3.88
CA ASP A 137 4.29 -23.37 4.69
C ASP A 137 4.25 -21.96 4.06
N GLU A 138 4.43 -21.87 2.74
CA GLU A 138 4.24 -20.62 1.99
C GLU A 138 2.82 -20.07 2.16
N VAL A 139 1.81 -20.94 2.03
CA VAL A 139 0.39 -20.58 2.21
C VAL A 139 0.14 -20.02 3.61
N ALA A 140 0.60 -20.72 4.66
CA ALA A 140 0.44 -20.30 6.04
C ALA A 140 1.16 -18.97 6.32
N GLY A 141 2.39 -18.82 5.84
CA GLY A 141 3.18 -17.60 6.03
C GLY A 141 2.57 -16.39 5.31
N MET A 142 2.12 -16.56 4.07
CA MET A 142 1.42 -15.50 3.33
C MET A 142 0.13 -15.08 4.03
N MET A 143 -0.67 -16.03 4.54
CA MET A 143 -1.89 -15.70 5.30
C MET A 143 -1.57 -14.98 6.61
N ALA A 144 -0.58 -15.44 7.37
CA ALA A 144 -0.19 -14.80 8.63
C ALA A 144 0.23 -13.35 8.40
N TYR A 145 1.04 -13.09 7.37
CA TYR A 145 1.45 -11.74 6.99
C TYR A 145 0.26 -10.90 6.48
N HIS A 146 -0.62 -11.50 5.66
CA HIS A 146 -1.79 -10.81 5.13
C HIS A 146 -2.73 -10.32 6.23
N ILE A 147 -3.12 -11.23 7.14
CA ILE A 147 -4.02 -10.91 8.26
C ILE A 147 -3.34 -9.98 9.26
N GLY A 148 -2.09 -10.26 9.59
CA GLY A 148 -1.38 -9.61 10.69
C GLY A 148 -0.75 -8.27 10.35
N VAL A 149 -0.53 -7.94 9.07
CA VAL A 149 0.17 -6.71 8.66
C VAL A 149 -0.58 -5.99 7.53
N VAL A 150 -0.87 -6.68 6.43
CA VAL A 150 -1.44 -6.04 5.23
C VAL A 150 -2.85 -5.51 5.49
N MET A 151 -3.75 -6.32 6.04
CA MET A 151 -5.14 -5.91 6.27
C MET A 151 -5.30 -4.72 7.23
N PRO A 152 -4.62 -4.68 8.40
CA PRO A 152 -4.66 -3.50 9.27
C PRO A 152 -4.15 -2.24 8.56
N LEU A 153 -3.03 -2.32 7.84
CA LEU A 153 -2.45 -1.17 7.15
C LEU A 153 -3.25 -0.73 5.93
N LEU A 154 -3.90 -1.66 5.21
CA LEU A 154 -4.82 -1.34 4.12
C LEU A 154 -5.97 -0.46 4.61
N ARG A 155 -6.57 -0.81 5.76
CA ARG A 155 -7.62 0.00 6.39
C ARG A 155 -7.11 1.37 6.82
N GLN A 156 -5.92 1.43 7.43
CA GLN A 156 -5.33 2.70 7.83
C GLN A 156 -5.02 3.60 6.63
N TYR A 157 -4.46 3.03 5.56
CA TYR A 157 -4.19 3.76 4.33
C TYR A 157 -5.49 4.29 3.73
N ALA A 158 -6.52 3.44 3.59
CA ALA A 158 -7.79 3.82 3.00
C ALA A 158 -8.44 5.00 3.75
N GLY A 159 -8.51 4.91 5.08
CA GLY A 159 -9.04 6.02 5.90
C GLY A 159 -8.21 7.30 5.72
N TRP A 160 -6.88 7.20 5.81
CA TRP A 160 -5.99 8.36 5.67
C TRP A 160 -6.09 9.03 4.29
N ALA A 161 -6.13 8.24 3.21
CA ALA A 161 -6.17 8.76 1.85
C ALA A 161 -7.53 9.37 1.50
N LEU A 162 -8.64 8.75 1.95
CA LEU A 162 -9.99 9.29 1.78
C LEU A 162 -10.22 10.56 2.61
N ASP A 163 -9.64 10.64 3.82
CA ASP A 163 -9.66 11.87 4.61
C ASP A 163 -8.90 13.00 3.91
N ASN A 164 -7.75 12.70 3.29
CA ASN A 164 -7.01 13.69 2.50
C ASN A 164 -7.84 14.14 1.29
N LEU A 165 -8.43 13.21 0.54
CA LEU A 165 -9.31 13.52 -0.60
C LEU A 165 -10.46 14.45 -0.19
N SER A 166 -11.07 14.16 0.96
CA SER A 166 -12.20 14.94 1.48
C SER A 166 -11.80 16.38 1.82
N ARG A 167 -10.56 16.62 2.27
CA ARG A 167 -10.07 17.99 2.53
C ARG A 167 -9.84 18.76 1.24
N GLU A 168 -9.24 18.12 0.23
CA GLU A 168 -8.98 18.75 -1.08
C GLU A 168 -10.29 19.10 -1.81
N THR A 169 -11.33 18.27 -1.66
CA THR A 169 -12.66 18.57 -2.23
C THR A 169 -13.35 19.71 -1.50
N GLU A 170 -13.29 19.76 -0.17
CA GLU A 170 -13.81 20.87 0.63
C GLU A 170 -13.17 22.19 0.19
N ASP A 171 -11.84 22.26 0.09
CA ASP A 171 -11.09 23.45 -0.35
C ASP A 171 -11.51 23.90 -1.76
N THR A 172 -11.66 22.95 -2.70
CA THR A 172 -12.12 23.24 -4.07
C THR A 172 -13.54 23.83 -4.09
N THR A 173 -14.45 23.35 -3.22
CA THR A 173 -15.82 23.89 -3.15
C THR A 173 -15.90 25.27 -2.51
N HIS A 174 -15.00 25.59 -1.57
CA HIS A 174 -14.94 26.90 -0.92
C HIS A 174 -14.45 27.98 -1.89
N GLU A 175 -13.39 27.71 -2.64
CA GLU A 175 -12.90 28.63 -3.68
C GLU A 175 -13.94 28.91 -4.78
N ALA A 176 -14.69 27.89 -5.21
CA ALA A 176 -15.77 28.08 -6.19
C ALA A 176 -16.90 28.98 -5.67
N LYS A 177 -17.16 28.99 -4.35
CA LYS A 177 -18.14 29.87 -3.71
C LYS A 177 -17.64 31.31 -3.59
N ASP A 178 -16.35 31.51 -3.35
CA ASP A 178 -15.76 32.85 -3.28
C ASP A 178 -15.72 33.52 -4.65
N ILE A 179 -15.39 32.78 -5.72
CA ILE A 179 -15.43 33.28 -7.11
C ILE A 179 -16.86 33.67 -7.52
N THR A 180 -17.87 32.94 -7.05
CA THR A 180 -19.28 33.26 -7.37
C THR A 180 -19.85 34.42 -6.55
N HIS A 181 -19.26 34.75 -5.39
CA HIS A 181 -19.61 35.94 -4.61
C HIS A 181 -19.03 37.23 -5.20
N GLU A 182 -17.86 37.20 -5.84
CA GLU A 182 -17.32 38.36 -6.57
C GLU A 182 -18.07 38.68 -7.89
N ALA A 183 -18.88 37.76 -8.40
CA ALA A 183 -19.67 37.94 -9.62
C ALA A 183 -21.14 38.33 -9.41
N LYS A 184 -21.60 38.48 -8.15
CA LYS A 184 -23.01 38.81 -7.85
C LYS A 184 -23.15 39.92 -6.81
N ASP A 185 -22.73 41.12 -7.18
CA ASP A 185 -23.30 42.34 -6.59
C ASP A 185 -24.56 42.74 -7.36
N THR A 186 -25.66 42.02 -7.15
CA THR A 186 -27.01 42.59 -7.04
C THR A 186 -28.05 41.51 -6.73
N THR A 187 -28.82 41.80 -5.69
CA THR A 187 -30.13 41.24 -5.32
C THR A 187 -30.14 40.03 -4.39
N TYR A 188 -30.29 40.38 -3.12
CA TYR A 188 -30.76 39.62 -1.97
C TYR A 188 -32.09 38.88 -2.27
N ASN A 189 -32.18 37.62 -1.81
CA ASN A 189 -33.33 36.90 -1.25
C ASN A 189 -32.90 35.43 -1.09
N ASP A 190 -32.47 35.02 0.11
CA ASP A 190 -33.30 34.31 1.08
C ASP A 190 -34.15 33.17 0.48
N THR A 191 -33.60 31.96 0.51
CA THR A 191 -34.35 30.79 1.00
C THR A 191 -33.36 29.73 1.48
N THR A 192 -33.31 29.60 2.80
CA THR A 192 -32.66 28.51 3.51
C THR A 192 -33.22 27.16 3.05
N TYR A 193 -32.47 26.44 2.22
CA TYR A 193 -32.57 24.99 2.17
C TYR A 193 -31.53 24.42 3.15
N LYS A 194 -32.03 24.03 4.32
CA LYS A 194 -31.31 23.11 5.20
C LYS A 194 -31.12 21.81 4.42
N SER A 195 -29.88 21.55 4.02
CA SER A 195 -29.41 20.18 3.77
C SER A 195 -29.29 19.54 5.16
N GLU A 196 -30.39 18.96 5.59
CA GLU A 196 -30.39 17.96 6.66
C GLU A 196 -29.73 16.68 6.11
N ASP A 197 -28.79 16.17 6.91
CA ASP A 197 -28.43 14.77 7.01
C ASP A 197 -27.71 14.11 5.82
N THR A 198 -26.42 14.43 5.68
CA THR A 198 -25.43 13.42 5.26
C THR A 198 -24.32 13.44 6.29
N THR A 199 -24.57 12.86 7.45
CA THR A 199 -23.49 12.35 8.29
C THR A 199 -22.59 11.48 7.42
N ARG A 200 -21.39 12.01 7.11
CA ARG A 200 -20.21 11.35 6.55
C ARG A 200 -20.35 9.83 6.48
N ASP A 201 -20.75 9.33 5.32
CA ASP A 201 -20.57 7.93 4.93
C ASP A 201 -19.11 7.71 4.46
N ALA A 202 -18.16 8.29 5.20
CA ALA A 202 -16.71 8.13 5.02
C ALA A 202 -16.25 6.69 5.33
N ASN A 203 -17.19 5.82 5.69
CA ASN A 203 -17.00 4.42 5.98
C ASN A 203 -17.47 3.52 4.82
N GLU A 204 -17.58 4.09 3.62
CA GLU A 204 -18.00 3.35 2.45
C GLU A 204 -17.01 2.23 2.16
N THR A 205 -17.53 1.00 2.16
CA THR A 205 -16.76 -0.21 1.90
C THR A 205 -15.98 -0.08 0.60
N LEU A 206 -14.70 -0.41 0.64
CA LEU A 206 -13.85 -0.49 -0.55
C LEU A 206 -14.47 -1.45 -1.57
N THR A 207 -14.43 -1.06 -2.84
CA THR A 207 -14.81 -2.01 -3.88
C THR A 207 -13.71 -3.05 -4.06
N MET A 208 -14.05 -4.16 -4.72
CA MET A 208 -13.08 -5.22 -5.00
C MET A 208 -11.86 -4.73 -5.79
N THR A 209 -12.06 -3.80 -6.73
CA THR A 209 -10.97 -3.21 -7.52
C THR A 209 -10.02 -2.41 -6.63
N GLU A 210 -10.58 -1.58 -5.75
CA GLU A 210 -9.81 -0.72 -4.84
C GLU A 210 -9.03 -1.56 -3.83
N GLU A 211 -9.68 -2.56 -3.23
CA GLU A 211 -9.04 -3.50 -2.33
C GLU A 211 -7.88 -4.23 -3.02
N THR A 212 -8.10 -4.69 -4.26
CA THR A 212 -7.06 -5.35 -5.06
C THR A 212 -5.88 -4.42 -5.34
N ARG A 213 -6.12 -3.18 -5.78
CA ARG A 213 -5.06 -2.19 -6.05
C ARG A 213 -4.27 -1.85 -4.79
N LEU A 214 -4.96 -1.66 -3.66
CA LEU A 214 -4.33 -1.39 -2.37
C LEU A 214 -3.48 -2.55 -1.87
N MET A 215 -4.01 -3.78 -1.90
CA MET A 215 -3.23 -4.97 -1.54
C MET A 215 -1.99 -5.09 -2.42
N ARG A 216 -2.15 -4.95 -3.74
CA ARG A 216 -1.08 -4.99 -4.73
C ARG A 216 0.01 -3.95 -4.42
N ALA A 217 -0.39 -2.71 -4.17
CA ALA A 217 0.52 -1.62 -3.84
C ALA A 217 1.32 -1.90 -2.55
N LEU A 218 0.65 -2.38 -1.50
CA LEU A 218 1.28 -2.74 -0.22
C LEU A 218 2.29 -3.88 -0.38
N TYR A 219 1.91 -4.97 -1.04
CA TYR A 219 2.85 -6.08 -1.29
C TYR A 219 4.05 -5.65 -2.14
N ARG A 220 3.83 -4.82 -3.17
CA ARG A 220 4.93 -4.36 -4.02
C ARG A 220 5.85 -3.36 -3.31
N PHE A 221 5.31 -2.51 -2.43
CA PHE A 221 6.12 -1.68 -1.54
C PHE A 221 6.96 -2.53 -0.57
N GLU A 222 6.37 -3.57 0.03
CA GLU A 222 7.12 -4.50 0.88
C GLU A 222 8.20 -5.24 0.09
N LEU A 223 7.90 -5.66 -1.14
CA LEU A 223 8.88 -6.28 -2.01
C LEU A 223 10.06 -5.32 -2.28
N CYS A 224 9.80 -4.04 -2.54
CA CYS A 224 10.85 -3.03 -2.67
C CYS A 224 11.68 -2.93 -1.40
N SER A 225 11.05 -2.92 -0.22
CA SER A 225 11.74 -2.89 1.08
C SER A 225 12.64 -4.12 1.27
N ASN A 226 12.14 -5.31 0.93
CA ASN A 226 12.90 -6.55 1.02
C ASN A 226 14.07 -6.61 0.02
N LEU A 227 13.94 -6.00 -1.16
CA LEU A 227 14.97 -6.03 -2.21
C LEU A 227 16.02 -4.93 -2.04
N PHE A 228 15.58 -3.70 -1.76
CA PHE A 228 16.40 -2.49 -1.85
C PHE A 228 16.61 -1.78 -0.51
N GLY A 229 15.82 -2.09 0.52
CA GLY A 229 15.86 -1.38 1.79
C GLY A 229 17.08 -1.63 2.67
N VAL A 230 17.19 -0.94 3.80
CA VAL A 230 18.41 -0.89 4.63
C VAL A 230 18.97 -2.26 5.04
N ARG A 231 20.31 -2.39 5.01
CA ARG A 231 21.08 -3.52 5.57
C ARG A 231 22.37 -3.03 6.21
N THR A 232 22.83 -3.75 7.23
CA THR A 232 23.99 -3.40 8.06
C THR A 232 25.36 -3.63 7.40
N GLU A 233 25.48 -4.33 6.26
CA GLU A 233 26.80 -4.89 5.85
C GLU A 233 27.21 -4.83 4.35
N ARG A 234 26.40 -4.36 3.38
CA ARG A 234 26.74 -4.52 1.94
C ARG A 234 26.24 -3.39 1.04
N PRO A 235 26.88 -3.17 -0.13
CA PRO A 235 26.59 -2.01 -0.97
C PRO A 235 25.14 -1.97 -1.41
N THR A 236 24.62 -0.75 -1.41
CA THR A 236 23.25 -0.37 -1.72
C THR A 236 23.03 -0.37 -3.23
N PHE A 237 21.79 -0.60 -3.65
CA PHE A 237 21.41 -0.36 -5.05
C PHE A 237 21.48 1.14 -5.31
N GLU A 238 21.95 1.54 -6.50
CA GLU A 238 21.76 2.92 -6.96
C GLU A 238 20.31 3.11 -7.41
N GLY A 239 19.81 4.33 -7.32
CA GLY A 239 18.44 4.69 -7.66
C GLY A 239 18.12 4.37 -9.12
N ILE A 240 19.10 4.47 -10.02
CA ILE A 240 18.95 4.05 -11.43
C ILE A 240 18.73 2.54 -11.56
N ASP A 241 19.43 1.71 -10.78
CA ASP A 241 19.24 0.25 -10.79
C ASP A 241 17.85 -0.12 -10.26
N ILE A 242 17.43 0.54 -9.18
CA ILE A 242 16.08 0.38 -8.62
C ILE A 242 15.05 0.77 -9.67
N ARG A 243 15.23 1.92 -10.33
CA ARG A 243 14.33 2.44 -11.36
C ARG A 243 14.20 1.49 -12.54
N ILE A 244 15.32 1.05 -13.12
CA ILE A 244 15.35 0.08 -14.23
C ILE A 244 14.66 -1.23 -13.81
N THR A 245 14.90 -1.69 -12.59
CA THR A 245 14.26 -2.92 -12.08
C THR A 245 12.75 -2.77 -11.99
N LEU A 246 12.25 -1.65 -11.46
CA LEU A 246 10.81 -1.41 -11.32
C LEU A 246 10.12 -1.25 -12.67
N GLU A 247 10.72 -0.52 -13.63
CA GLU A 247 10.14 -0.35 -14.97
C GLU A 247 10.10 -1.65 -15.78
N ARG A 248 11.04 -2.57 -15.52
CA ARG A 248 11.00 -3.93 -16.07
C ARG A 248 9.87 -4.78 -15.49
N LEU A 249 9.43 -4.47 -14.27
CA LEU A 249 8.39 -5.24 -13.58
C LEU A 249 7.00 -4.66 -13.82
N TYR A 250 6.84 -3.34 -13.78
CA TYR A 250 5.55 -2.72 -13.58
C TYR A 250 5.29 -1.65 -14.66
N GLN A 251 4.01 -1.39 -14.94
CA GLN A 251 3.60 -0.23 -15.71
C GLN A 251 3.75 1.06 -14.89
N PRO A 252 3.80 2.24 -15.54
CA PRO A 252 4.01 3.52 -14.83
C PRO A 252 2.99 3.80 -13.71
N TRP A 253 1.70 3.53 -13.94
CA TRP A 253 0.66 3.67 -12.93
C TRP A 253 0.81 2.68 -11.76
N GLU A 254 1.29 1.47 -12.03
CA GLU A 254 1.59 0.48 -10.97
C GLU A 254 2.78 0.92 -10.10
N ILE A 255 3.76 1.64 -10.66
CA ILE A 255 4.86 2.26 -9.90
C ILE A 255 4.33 3.43 -9.05
N GLU A 256 3.35 4.17 -9.56
CA GLU A 256 2.68 5.22 -8.79
C GLU A 256 1.81 4.66 -7.66
N GLU A 257 1.21 3.48 -7.81
CA GLU A 257 0.58 2.77 -6.68
C GLU A 257 1.58 2.56 -5.54
N ILE A 258 2.80 2.09 -5.86
CA ILE A 258 3.90 1.93 -4.88
C ILE A 258 4.28 3.29 -4.28
N SER A 259 4.34 4.34 -5.10
CA SER A 259 4.69 5.70 -4.67
C SER A 259 3.67 6.31 -3.72
N CYS A 260 2.38 5.99 -3.90
CA CYS A 260 1.31 6.37 -2.97
C CYS A 260 1.51 5.71 -1.59
N ILE A 261 1.83 4.41 -1.56
CA ILE A 261 2.15 3.71 -0.29
C ILE A 261 3.44 4.26 0.34
N HIS A 262 4.48 4.51 -0.46
CA HIS A 262 5.71 5.12 0.04
C HIS A 262 5.44 6.49 0.69
N THR A 263 4.58 7.30 0.08
CA THR A 263 4.17 8.61 0.63
C THR A 263 3.45 8.43 1.97
N PHE A 264 2.50 7.51 2.06
CA PHE A 264 1.83 7.18 3.32
C PHE A 264 2.81 6.75 4.41
N VAL A 265 3.69 5.78 4.12
CA VAL A 265 4.66 5.25 5.08
C VAL A 265 5.58 6.36 5.57
N ARG A 266 6.06 7.21 4.65
CA ARG A 266 6.91 8.36 4.98
C ARG A 266 6.18 9.38 5.85
N ASP A 267 4.96 9.75 5.51
CA ASP A 267 4.14 10.70 6.29
C ASP A 267 3.90 10.16 7.72
N LYS A 268 3.63 8.86 7.85
CA LYS A 268 3.43 8.22 9.16
C LYS A 268 4.69 8.18 10.01
N PHE A 269 5.83 7.83 9.44
CA PHE A 269 7.08 7.89 10.20
C PHE A 269 7.51 9.34 10.51
N THR A 270 7.18 10.31 9.65
CA THR A 270 7.42 11.73 9.95
C THR A 270 6.63 12.15 11.20
N GLN A 271 5.35 11.78 11.28
CA GLN A 271 4.51 12.03 12.47
C GLN A 271 5.09 11.39 13.73
N VAL A 272 5.56 10.14 13.62
CA VAL A 272 6.20 9.44 14.75
C VAL A 272 7.51 10.13 15.17
N PHE A 273 8.31 10.58 14.20
CA PHE A 273 9.57 11.29 14.48
C PHE A 273 9.31 12.61 15.19
N ASP A 274 8.28 13.35 14.77
CA ASP A 274 7.85 14.58 15.44
C ASP A 274 7.40 14.31 16.88
N GLU A 275 6.69 13.20 17.13
CA GLU A 275 6.24 12.78 18.46
C GLU A 275 7.39 12.43 19.41
N ILE A 276 8.38 11.66 18.93
CA ILE A 276 9.52 11.22 19.76
C ILE A 276 10.71 12.18 19.73
N ARG A 277 10.62 13.28 18.97
CA ARG A 277 11.76 14.15 18.64
C ARG A 277 12.56 14.56 19.88
N TRP A 278 11.87 15.05 20.91
CA TRP A 278 12.50 15.50 22.14
C TRP A 278 13.12 14.35 22.94
N ASP A 279 12.58 13.15 22.85
CA ASP A 279 13.07 12.00 23.59
C ASP A 279 14.40 11.46 23.09
N VAL A 280 14.73 11.69 21.83
CA VAL A 280 15.98 11.25 21.22
C VAL A 280 16.97 12.38 20.99
N ASP A 281 16.58 13.61 21.33
CA ASP A 281 17.38 14.82 21.15
C ASP A 281 18.64 14.79 22.04
N GLU A 282 19.77 15.25 21.48
CA GLU A 282 21.04 15.31 22.19
C GLU A 282 21.05 16.29 23.36
N ASP A 283 20.19 17.31 23.31
CA ASP A 283 20.06 18.33 24.33
C ASP A 283 19.04 17.95 25.41
N ASN A 284 18.43 16.77 25.32
CA ASN A 284 17.52 16.29 26.36
C ASN A 284 18.30 16.13 27.69
N PRO A 285 17.88 16.81 28.78
CA PRO A 285 18.58 16.79 30.07
C PRO A 285 18.76 15.39 30.67
N LYS A 286 17.97 14.39 30.26
CA LYS A 286 18.16 12.99 30.67
C LYS A 286 19.52 12.42 30.25
N TYR A 287 20.19 13.07 29.29
CA TYR A 287 21.53 12.73 28.82
C TYR A 287 22.63 13.69 29.30
N ALA A 288 22.31 14.70 30.12
CA ALA A 288 23.29 15.69 30.58
C ALA A 288 24.22 15.11 31.67
N GLY A 289 25.43 14.70 31.27
CA GLY A 289 26.54 14.27 32.14
C GLY A 289 27.86 14.98 31.80
N HIS A 290 28.73 15.19 32.80
CA HIS A 290 29.98 15.93 32.61
C HIS A 290 31.06 15.04 31.96
N GLN A 291 31.50 15.45 30.77
CA GLN A 291 32.30 14.73 29.77
C GLN A 291 31.44 13.82 28.87
N ARG A 292 30.87 14.39 27.78
CA ARG A 292 30.21 13.60 26.72
C ARG A 292 31.25 12.62 26.12
N PRO A 293 31.13 11.30 26.32
CA PRO A 293 31.86 10.28 25.56
C PRO A 293 31.27 10.21 24.12
N PRO A 294 31.69 9.28 23.23
CA PRO A 294 30.93 9.02 22.00
C PRO A 294 29.43 8.90 22.31
N THR A 295 28.61 9.50 21.44
CA THR A 295 27.16 9.66 21.56
C THR A 295 26.50 8.47 22.27
N PRO A 296 25.82 8.69 23.42
CA PRO A 296 25.15 7.61 24.14
C PRO A 296 24.18 6.84 23.24
N ASP A 297 24.05 5.53 23.47
CA ASP A 297 23.06 4.70 22.78
C ASP A 297 21.66 5.32 22.95
N GLY A 298 21.00 5.63 21.83
CA GLY A 298 19.66 6.23 21.80
C GLY A 298 19.58 7.74 21.58
N VAL A 299 20.73 8.44 21.51
CA VAL A 299 20.79 9.86 21.11
C VAL A 299 20.94 9.97 19.59
N PHE A 300 20.08 10.77 18.96
CA PHE A 300 20.03 10.95 17.51
C PHE A 300 19.80 12.41 17.14
N ASP A 301 20.57 12.92 16.17
CA ASP A 301 20.33 14.23 15.59
C ASP A 301 19.23 14.15 14.51
N LEU A 302 17.98 14.06 14.96
CA LEU A 302 16.81 14.13 14.09
C LEU A 302 16.59 15.53 13.51
N VAL A 303 17.38 16.54 13.87
CA VAL A 303 17.25 17.88 13.28
C VAL A 303 17.98 17.92 11.95
N ASN A 304 19.23 17.47 11.93
CA ASN A 304 20.09 17.56 10.76
C ASN A 304 20.10 16.26 9.92
N GLN A 305 19.67 15.13 10.49
CA GLN A 305 19.73 13.82 9.81
C GLN A 305 18.36 13.15 9.65
N VAL A 306 17.26 13.91 9.78
CA VAL A 306 15.88 13.39 9.71
C VAL A 306 15.65 12.53 8.47
N ASP A 307 16.12 12.97 7.30
CA ASP A 307 15.88 12.31 6.03
C ASP A 307 16.55 10.94 5.96
N SER A 308 17.82 10.83 6.39
CA SER A 308 18.56 9.56 6.41
C SER A 308 17.96 8.54 7.37
N PHE A 309 17.50 8.98 8.55
CA PHE A 309 16.83 8.10 9.52
C PHE A 309 15.43 7.72 9.06
N LEU A 310 14.68 8.67 8.51
CA LEU A 310 13.34 8.45 7.97
C LEU A 310 13.39 7.45 6.82
N LYS A 311 14.32 7.64 5.87
CA LYS A 311 14.57 6.70 4.77
C LYS A 311 14.96 5.32 5.31
N GLY A 312 15.80 5.27 6.36
CA GLY A 312 16.11 4.04 7.08
C GLY A 312 14.86 3.32 7.58
N CYS A 313 13.97 4.01 8.29
CA CYS A 313 12.72 3.44 8.81
C CYS A 313 11.74 3.03 7.70
N VAL A 314 11.52 3.88 6.70
CA VAL A 314 10.62 3.61 5.55
C VAL A 314 11.08 2.36 4.81
N SER A 315 12.38 2.21 4.59
CA SER A 315 12.95 1.09 3.84
C SER A 315 12.94 -0.26 4.59
N ARG A 316 12.58 -0.28 5.88
CA ARG A 316 12.42 -1.52 6.67
C ARG A 316 11.08 -2.22 6.43
N GLY A 317 10.18 -1.60 5.66
CA GLY A 317 8.94 -2.21 5.23
C GLY A 317 7.79 -2.09 6.24
N LEU A 318 6.69 -2.74 5.89
CA LEU A 318 5.37 -2.62 6.50
C LEU A 318 5.30 -3.24 7.90
N VAL A 319 6.16 -4.19 8.23
CA VAL A 319 6.14 -4.80 9.58
C VAL A 319 6.47 -3.77 10.65
N LEU A 320 7.51 -2.95 10.45
CA LEU A 320 7.86 -1.91 11.42
C LEU A 320 6.74 -0.87 11.51
N LEU A 321 6.20 -0.44 10.36
CA LEU A 321 5.08 0.49 10.31
C LEU A 321 3.87 -0.03 11.08
N HIS A 322 3.51 -1.31 10.86
CA HIS A 322 2.39 -1.95 11.55
C HIS A 322 2.61 -1.99 13.06
N SER A 323 3.81 -2.36 13.53
CA SER A 323 4.13 -2.36 14.95
C SER A 323 3.95 -0.98 15.58
N VAL A 324 4.47 0.05 14.93
CA VAL A 324 4.41 1.43 15.42
C VAL A 324 2.99 1.99 15.41
N LEU A 325 2.21 1.75 14.35
CA LEU A 325 0.89 2.36 14.20
C LEU A 325 -0.27 1.55 14.79
N CYS A 326 -0.15 0.22 14.85
CA CYS A 326 -1.26 -0.65 15.24
C CYS A 326 -1.06 -1.35 16.59
N GLN A 327 0.19 -1.60 17.01
CA GLN A 327 0.47 -2.49 18.15
C GLN A 327 0.94 -1.73 19.40
N ILE A 328 1.56 -0.56 19.23
CA ILE A 328 2.08 0.25 20.33
C ILE A 328 1.03 1.30 20.71
N HIS A 329 0.76 1.41 22.00
CA HIS A 329 -0.26 2.33 22.54
C HIS A 329 0.28 3.28 23.60
N ASP A 330 1.50 3.06 24.09
CA ASP A 330 2.17 3.91 25.07
C ASP A 330 3.45 4.54 24.50
N HIS A 331 3.73 5.76 24.96
CA HIS A 331 4.83 6.59 24.47
C HIS A 331 6.22 5.99 24.76
N ASP A 332 6.43 5.42 25.95
CA ASP A 332 7.73 4.88 26.35
C ASP A 332 8.13 3.67 25.50
N THR A 333 7.17 2.79 25.19
CA THR A 333 7.37 1.66 24.28
C THR A 333 7.59 2.13 22.84
N LEU A 334 6.90 3.19 22.41
CA LEU A 334 7.14 3.81 21.10
C LEU A 334 8.56 4.32 20.98
N VAL A 335 9.01 5.14 21.94
CA VAL A 335 10.37 5.69 22.00
C VAL A 335 11.39 4.55 22.00
N SER A 336 11.23 3.55 22.87
CA SER A 336 12.19 2.43 22.97
C SER A 336 12.24 1.59 21.69
N THR A 337 11.08 1.34 21.07
CA THR A 337 10.99 0.60 19.79
C THR A 337 11.65 1.38 18.66
N MET A 338 11.40 2.68 18.59
CA MET A 338 11.99 3.55 17.58
C MET A 338 13.51 3.69 17.79
N GLN A 339 13.99 3.90 19.02
CA GLN A 339 15.43 3.93 19.31
C GLN A 339 16.15 2.65 18.88
N GLY A 340 15.56 1.48 19.15
CA GLY A 340 16.10 0.20 18.68
C GLY A 340 15.94 -0.04 17.18
N SER A 341 15.12 0.77 16.50
CA SER A 341 14.80 0.61 15.08
C SER A 341 15.36 1.69 14.15
N LEU A 342 15.83 2.81 14.70
CA LEU A 342 16.45 3.90 13.97
C LEU A 342 17.76 3.42 13.37
N VAL A 343 17.86 3.53 12.05
CA VAL A 343 19.08 3.19 11.31
C VAL A 343 19.40 4.36 10.42
N TYR A 344 20.60 4.91 10.57
CA TYR A 344 21.11 5.89 9.62
C TYR A 344 21.33 5.19 8.28
N PHE A 345 20.62 5.62 7.24
CA PHE A 345 20.70 5.02 5.92
C PHE A 345 21.11 6.03 4.85
N SER A 346 22.38 5.97 4.45
CA SER A 346 22.96 6.79 3.38
C SER A 346 22.78 6.19 1.97
N GLY A 347 22.15 5.02 1.86
CA GLY A 347 21.87 4.39 0.57
C GLY A 347 20.69 5.01 -0.15
N GLU A 348 20.48 4.59 -1.39
CA GLU A 348 19.34 5.01 -2.20
C GLU A 348 18.16 4.04 -2.06
N PHE A 349 16.94 4.57 -2.11
CA PHE A 349 15.70 3.79 -2.06
C PHE A 349 14.65 4.33 -3.05
N LEU A 350 13.37 4.29 -2.69
CA LEU A 350 12.27 4.90 -3.42
C LEU A 350 12.21 6.42 -3.17
N GLY A 351 11.19 7.08 -3.72
CA GLY A 351 11.04 8.53 -3.57
C GLY A 351 12.04 9.29 -4.44
N ASN A 352 12.67 10.34 -3.90
CA ASN A 352 13.58 11.20 -4.67
C ASN A 352 14.78 10.46 -5.27
N ASP A 353 15.19 9.34 -4.68
CA ASP A 353 16.33 8.56 -5.17
C ASP A 353 15.97 7.83 -6.48
N ALA A 354 15.13 6.79 -6.44
CA ALA A 354 14.73 6.06 -7.64
C ALA A 354 13.74 6.80 -8.56
N PHE A 355 12.92 7.70 -8.00
CA PHE A 355 11.86 8.41 -8.73
C PHE A 355 12.14 9.91 -8.91
N GLY A 356 13.37 10.35 -8.65
CA GLY A 356 13.82 11.70 -8.92
C GLY A 356 13.99 12.00 -10.41
N MET A 357 13.95 13.29 -10.75
CA MET A 357 14.13 13.78 -12.12
C MET A 357 15.52 13.40 -12.67
N LEU A 358 16.59 13.60 -11.89
CA LEU A 358 17.96 13.26 -12.32
C LEU A 358 18.11 11.76 -12.65
N THR A 359 17.54 10.90 -11.80
CA THR A 359 17.55 9.45 -12.03
C THR A 359 16.76 9.06 -13.27
N HIS A 360 15.64 9.74 -13.52
CA HIS A 360 14.84 9.55 -14.71
C HIS A 360 15.61 9.93 -15.99
N ASP A 361 16.26 11.08 -16.01
CA ASP A 361 16.99 11.57 -17.19
C ASP A 361 18.19 10.66 -17.47
N LYS A 362 18.99 10.36 -16.45
CA LYS A 362 20.10 9.39 -16.54
C LYS A 362 19.62 8.01 -17.03
N ARG A 363 18.46 7.53 -16.56
CA ARG A 363 17.89 6.25 -17.01
C ARG A 363 17.57 6.27 -18.50
N ARG A 364 17.04 7.37 -19.02
CA ARG A 364 16.71 7.48 -20.45
C ARG A 364 17.94 7.55 -21.33
N GLU A 365 18.97 8.25 -20.88
CA GLU A 365 20.28 8.32 -21.57
C GLU A 365 20.96 6.94 -21.60
N GLU A 366 21.02 6.24 -20.47
CA GLU A 366 21.77 4.98 -20.34
C GLU A 366 20.99 3.75 -20.81
N ALA A 367 19.67 3.75 -20.68
CA ALA A 367 18.80 2.59 -20.92
C ALA A 367 17.44 2.99 -21.51
N PRO A 368 17.41 3.56 -22.73
CA PRO A 368 16.16 3.92 -23.39
C PRO A 368 15.31 2.67 -23.66
N THR A 369 13.99 2.82 -23.51
CA THR A 369 13.03 1.72 -23.64
C THR A 369 11.98 2.00 -24.71
N PRO A 370 11.31 0.96 -25.25
CA PRO A 370 10.17 1.14 -26.15
C PRO A 370 9.03 1.97 -25.55
N ARG A 371 8.94 2.07 -24.22
CA ARG A 371 7.95 2.89 -23.52
C ARG A 371 8.23 4.39 -23.66
N ASP A 372 9.48 4.79 -23.72
CA ASP A 372 9.86 6.19 -23.94
C ASP A 372 9.43 6.63 -25.35
N MET A 373 9.66 5.78 -26.36
CA MET A 373 9.16 6.03 -27.72
C MET A 373 7.62 6.05 -27.80
N LYS A 374 6.95 5.22 -26.99
CA LYS A 374 5.50 5.18 -26.91
C LYS A 374 4.92 6.49 -26.35
N GLU A 375 5.58 7.06 -25.33
CA GLU A 375 5.24 8.37 -24.78
C GLU A 375 5.51 9.49 -25.78
N ALA A 376 6.68 9.52 -26.42
CA ALA A 376 7.02 10.52 -27.42
C ALA A 376 6.01 10.57 -28.57
N ARG A 377 5.50 9.41 -29.00
CA ARG A 377 4.43 9.29 -30.01
C ARG A 377 3.03 9.60 -29.50
N ARG A 378 2.86 9.85 -28.19
CA ARG A 378 1.57 10.03 -27.51
C ARG A 378 0.58 8.92 -27.88
N GLU A 379 1.03 7.66 -27.88
CA GLU A 379 0.18 6.54 -28.33
C GLU A 379 -1.12 6.48 -27.50
N PRO A 380 -2.28 6.22 -28.13
CA PRO A 380 -3.55 6.18 -27.42
C PRO A 380 -3.56 5.15 -26.29
N LEU A 381 -4.01 5.59 -25.12
CA LEU A 381 -4.22 4.79 -23.91
C LEU A 381 -5.54 5.20 -23.22
N PRO A 382 -6.69 5.01 -23.88
CA PRO A 382 -7.98 5.38 -23.29
C PRO A 382 -8.34 4.45 -22.12
N PHE A 383 -9.09 4.99 -21.16
CA PHE A 383 -9.68 4.19 -20.09
C PHE A 383 -10.63 3.12 -20.65
N ARG A 384 -10.50 1.88 -20.14
CA ARG A 384 -11.31 0.74 -20.60
C ARG A 384 -12.24 0.17 -19.52
N GLY A 385 -12.36 0.85 -18.38
CA GLY A 385 -13.13 0.38 -17.22
C GLY A 385 -12.26 -0.35 -16.20
N ASP A 386 -12.71 -0.35 -14.94
CA ASP A 386 -12.00 -0.95 -13.80
C ASP A 386 -12.08 -2.48 -13.74
N LEU A 387 -13.07 -3.08 -14.41
CA LEU A 387 -13.36 -4.53 -14.37
C LEU A 387 -12.79 -5.29 -15.56
N ALA A 388 -12.05 -4.62 -16.46
CA ALA A 388 -11.33 -5.33 -17.51
C ALA A 388 -10.36 -6.33 -16.83
N PRO A 389 -10.36 -7.62 -17.19
CA PRO A 389 -9.38 -8.56 -16.66
C PRO A 389 -8.01 -7.93 -16.84
N ASP A 390 -7.32 -7.70 -15.71
CA ASP A 390 -6.02 -7.05 -15.66
C ASP A 390 -4.93 -8.06 -15.25
N PRO A 391 -4.71 -9.13 -16.05
CA PRO A 391 -3.70 -10.13 -15.71
C PRO A 391 -2.27 -9.55 -15.77
N ASP A 392 -2.06 -8.46 -16.53
CA ASP A 392 -0.74 -7.87 -16.81
C ASP A 392 -0.53 -6.43 -16.32
N GLY A 393 -1.49 -5.84 -15.59
CA GLY A 393 -1.45 -4.40 -15.31
C GLY A 393 -1.72 -3.55 -16.55
N MET A 394 -2.35 -4.11 -17.60
CA MET A 394 -2.48 -3.53 -18.94
C MET A 394 -3.41 -2.30 -18.99
N TYR A 395 -4.33 -2.16 -18.04
CA TYR A 395 -5.30 -1.07 -18.04
C TYR A 395 -5.07 -0.07 -16.90
N PRO A 396 -4.73 1.20 -17.23
CA PRO A 396 -4.56 2.23 -16.21
C PRO A 396 -5.89 2.59 -15.52
N PRO A 397 -5.84 3.09 -14.27
CA PRO A 397 -7.00 3.67 -13.60
C PRO A 397 -7.46 4.95 -14.30
N LEU A 398 -8.72 5.33 -14.11
CA LEU A 398 -9.31 6.50 -14.76
C LEU A 398 -8.51 7.78 -14.50
N ALA A 399 -8.11 8.05 -13.25
CA ALA A 399 -7.32 9.23 -12.90
C ALA A 399 -6.02 9.35 -13.70
N TRP A 400 -5.31 8.22 -13.94
CA TRP A 400 -4.10 8.21 -14.76
C TRP A 400 -4.41 8.61 -16.21
N THR A 401 -5.48 8.05 -16.78
CA THR A 401 -5.87 8.39 -18.15
C THR A 401 -6.36 9.83 -18.30
N LEU A 402 -7.04 10.37 -17.29
CA LEU A 402 -7.48 11.78 -17.28
C LEU A 402 -6.28 12.73 -17.22
N MET A 403 -5.29 12.43 -16.37
CA MET A 403 -4.06 13.22 -16.26
C MET A 403 -3.31 13.35 -17.58
N TRP A 404 -3.29 12.27 -18.38
CA TRP A 404 -2.54 12.22 -19.64
C TRP A 404 -3.41 12.34 -20.89
N ASP A 405 -4.64 12.85 -20.77
CA ASP A 405 -5.60 13.04 -21.87
C ASP A 405 -5.78 11.79 -22.76
N GLY A 406 -5.91 10.63 -22.12
CA GLY A 406 -6.12 9.34 -22.78
C GLY A 406 -4.95 8.89 -23.67
N THR A 407 -3.74 9.41 -23.45
CA THR A 407 -2.51 9.01 -24.16
C THR A 407 -1.47 8.45 -23.19
N TYR A 408 -0.54 7.66 -23.72
CA TYR A 408 0.47 7.00 -22.90
C TYR A 408 1.46 8.01 -22.30
N SER A 409 1.85 7.76 -21.06
CA SER A 409 2.98 8.41 -20.41
C SER A 409 3.82 7.39 -19.63
N ASN A 410 5.14 7.60 -19.64
CA ASN A 410 6.15 6.93 -18.85
C ASN A 410 6.75 7.87 -17.77
N LEU A 411 6.21 9.08 -17.60
CA LEU A 411 6.55 10.00 -16.52
C LEU A 411 5.94 9.50 -15.21
N LEU A 412 6.74 9.51 -14.14
CA LEU A 412 6.35 9.10 -12.79
C LEU A 412 7.26 9.82 -11.79
N GLY A 413 7.00 9.66 -10.50
CA GLY A 413 7.87 10.23 -9.47
C GLY A 413 7.77 11.75 -9.41
N ASN A 414 8.89 12.43 -9.32
CA ASN A 414 8.92 13.88 -9.10
C ASN A 414 8.24 14.71 -10.19
N TRP A 415 7.94 14.13 -11.34
CA TRP A 415 7.11 14.75 -12.38
C TRP A 415 5.65 14.91 -11.95
N ILE A 416 5.14 14.00 -11.11
CA ILE A 416 3.74 13.97 -10.66
C ILE A 416 3.63 14.70 -9.32
N PRO A 417 2.66 15.62 -9.17
CA PRO A 417 2.46 16.37 -7.93
C PRO A 417 2.39 15.46 -6.70
N GLY A 418 3.11 15.83 -5.64
CA GLY A 418 3.16 15.04 -4.41
C GLY A 418 1.82 14.94 -3.68
N SER A 419 0.97 15.96 -3.79
CA SER A 419 -0.38 16.03 -3.22
C SER A 419 -1.30 14.92 -3.73
N LEU A 420 -1.26 14.60 -5.03
CA LEU A 420 -2.03 13.50 -5.62
C LEU A 420 -1.78 12.14 -4.95
N ARG A 421 -0.54 11.90 -4.50
CA ARG A 421 -0.18 10.64 -3.80
C ARG A 421 -0.76 10.56 -2.40
N ARG A 422 -1.05 11.71 -1.76
CA ARG A 422 -1.60 11.75 -0.40
C ARG A 422 -3.03 11.27 -0.36
N TRP A 423 -3.79 11.50 -1.43
CA TRP A 423 -5.13 10.93 -1.57
C TRP A 423 -5.17 9.69 -2.44
N GLY A 424 -4.04 9.24 -3.01
CA GLY A 424 -3.94 7.93 -3.66
C GLY A 424 -4.58 7.86 -5.04
N TYR A 425 -4.38 8.87 -5.88
CA TYR A 425 -5.11 9.07 -7.14
C TYR A 425 -5.23 7.87 -8.09
N VAL A 426 -4.26 6.95 -8.11
CA VAL A 426 -4.28 5.74 -8.95
C VAL A 426 -4.98 4.53 -8.30
N LEU A 427 -5.34 4.61 -7.02
CA LEU A 427 -5.84 3.46 -6.24
C LEU A 427 -7.36 3.32 -6.29
N TRP A 428 -8.08 4.40 -6.58
CA TRP A 428 -9.53 4.42 -6.58
C TRP A 428 -10.12 4.00 -7.92
N ASP A 429 -11.31 3.42 -7.87
CA ASP A 429 -12.06 3.09 -9.08
C ASP A 429 -12.79 4.33 -9.65
N ALA A 430 -13.19 4.23 -10.91
CA ALA A 430 -13.89 5.31 -11.60
C ALA A 430 -15.20 5.73 -10.90
N PRO A 431 -16.07 4.80 -10.44
CA PRO A 431 -17.25 5.17 -9.67
C PRO A 431 -16.94 6.05 -8.45
N ARG A 432 -15.89 5.74 -7.68
CA ARG A 432 -15.49 6.56 -6.55
C ARG A 432 -15.05 7.95 -7.00
N LEU A 433 -14.15 8.04 -7.98
CA LEU A 433 -13.63 9.33 -8.47
C LEU A 433 -14.76 10.27 -8.90
N VAL A 434 -15.75 9.76 -9.62
CA VAL A 434 -16.92 10.55 -10.08
C VAL A 434 -17.77 11.00 -8.89
N ARG A 435 -18.07 10.10 -7.96
CA ARG A 435 -18.93 10.41 -6.80
C ARG A 435 -18.28 11.40 -5.85
N THR A 436 -16.97 11.30 -5.64
CA THR A 436 -16.23 12.18 -4.73
C THR A 436 -15.77 13.48 -5.39
N GLN A 437 -16.05 13.69 -6.69
CA GLN A 437 -15.54 14.84 -7.46
C GLN A 437 -14.01 14.94 -7.44
N ALA A 438 -13.34 13.78 -7.38
CA ALA A 438 -11.88 13.73 -7.39
C ALA A 438 -11.29 14.12 -8.74
N GLU A 439 -12.08 14.07 -9.82
CA GLU A 439 -11.65 14.52 -11.15
C GLU A 439 -11.42 16.04 -11.18
N GLU A 440 -12.24 16.81 -10.45
CA GLU A 440 -12.07 18.25 -10.28
C GLU A 440 -10.81 18.57 -9.47
N VAL A 441 -10.60 17.87 -8.36
CA VAL A 441 -9.38 17.98 -7.54
C VAL A 441 -8.14 17.68 -8.39
N LEU A 442 -8.15 16.56 -9.11
CA LEU A 442 -7.07 16.18 -10.03
C LEU A 442 -6.78 17.30 -11.03
N ARG A 443 -7.80 17.83 -11.72
CA ARG A 443 -7.63 18.90 -12.71
C ARG A 443 -7.08 20.19 -12.10
N LYS A 444 -7.55 20.56 -10.90
CA LYS A 444 -7.08 21.74 -10.16
C LYS A 444 -5.60 21.59 -9.82
N GLU A 445 -5.21 20.50 -9.17
CA GLU A 445 -3.82 20.27 -8.78
C GLU A 445 -2.88 20.23 -9.99
N LEU A 446 -3.29 19.62 -11.11
CA LEU A 446 -2.50 19.60 -12.34
C LEU A 446 -2.36 21.01 -12.94
N GLN A 447 -3.44 21.81 -12.94
CA GLN A 447 -3.41 23.19 -13.41
C GLN A 447 -2.53 24.09 -12.53
N GLU A 448 -2.48 23.87 -11.21
CA GLU A 448 -1.60 24.59 -10.29
C GLU A 448 -0.13 24.19 -10.48
N HIS A 449 0.12 22.91 -10.75
CA HIS A 449 1.47 22.38 -10.84
C HIS A 449 2.12 22.61 -12.20
N TRP A 450 1.40 22.35 -13.30
CA TRP A 450 1.91 22.48 -14.66
C TRP A 450 1.29 23.65 -15.44
N GLY A 451 0.15 24.21 -15.02
CA GLY A 451 -0.50 25.25 -15.82
C GLY A 451 -1.03 24.69 -17.15
N SER A 452 -0.71 25.37 -18.25
CA SER A 452 -1.00 24.89 -19.61
C SER A 452 0.14 24.05 -20.22
N TYR A 453 1.19 23.78 -19.45
CA TYR A 453 2.37 23.06 -19.90
C TYR A 453 2.13 21.54 -19.79
N ASP A 454 2.59 20.77 -20.77
CA ASP A 454 2.58 19.30 -20.71
C ASP A 454 4.02 18.83 -20.44
N PRO A 455 4.30 18.16 -19.30
CA PRO A 455 5.66 17.73 -18.93
C PRO A 455 6.29 16.73 -19.91
N ARG A 456 5.51 16.17 -20.84
CA ARG A 456 6.03 15.30 -21.90
C ARG A 456 6.73 16.10 -23.02
N ASP A 457 6.54 17.42 -23.09
CA ASP A 457 7.14 18.26 -24.13
C ASP A 457 8.60 18.63 -23.84
N ASP A 458 9.07 18.55 -22.59
CA ASP A 458 10.50 18.72 -22.22
C ASP A 458 11.42 17.67 -22.87
N GLN A 459 10.85 16.67 -23.54
CA GLN A 459 11.56 15.53 -24.13
C GLN A 459 12.08 15.79 -25.56
N LEU A 460 11.79 16.97 -26.14
CA LEU A 460 12.10 17.27 -27.55
C LEU A 460 13.51 17.86 -27.80
N TYR A 461 14.40 17.87 -26.81
CA TYR A 461 15.73 18.47 -26.95
C TYR A 461 16.86 17.49 -27.30
N GLU A 462 16.65 16.47 -28.16
CA GLU A 462 17.74 15.68 -28.75
C GLU A 462 17.49 15.24 -30.21
N GLU A 463 16.84 16.07 -31.03
CA GLU A 463 16.91 15.94 -32.49
C GLU A 463 17.51 17.22 -33.10
N ASP A 464 18.81 17.43 -32.91
CA ASP A 464 19.69 18.21 -33.81
C ASP A 464 21.10 18.34 -33.20
N TYR A 465 21.95 17.29 -33.29
CA TYR A 465 23.42 17.43 -33.30
C TYR A 465 24.13 16.28 -34.02
#